data_AF-F9Q2F3-F1
#
_entry.id   AF-F9Q2F3-F1
#
_cell.length_a   1.000
_cell.length_b   1.000
_cell.length_c   1.000
_cell.angle_alpha   90.00
_cell.angle_beta   90.00
_cell.angle_gamma   90.00
#
_symmetry.space_group_name_H-M   'P 1'
#
loop_
_entity.id
_entity.type
_entity.pdbx_description
1 polymer ?
#
loop_
_entity_poly.entity_id
_entity_poly.type
_entity_poly.pdbx_seq_one_letter_code
_entity_poly.pdbx_strand_id
1 'polypeptide(L)'
;MKKLFILLSTFFLSFFLAWIIVLRAPQYLYASYDSVSLLRVKKDTQEPTREVFEQELENFANSEQSLIARRIVEPSKDGTTHFTYATYGQGTLPKEFQEASQESRERSDPLNSYLLLSGSLTKEKLAAKLDDLGYKAIADRKTPPYSLAFRMLLIPLILISLAIFGLSFFALVIITRIKEMRAAGIKLFSGQTLLSIMGHSLSTDIKWLLLSALLSFLGGGVVLFSQGLFYPILLATYGFGISFYLLFLLAISILLMLLYLMSLSYKALVPVIKGRLPLKRLMALTLLCQLVAVFTVGYAVKTGLTSYQRLQELQLSKQAWEDRADYYQISFGLGDRVENAENQSKWYAFAKEAIEEEQALYVKDNLFHFANPQGKNEQGETLDTYSPDANTLYVSPSYLDKEKVVVDAETKQKLAHLQKGEFVLLLPENLRSQEAELKKSLKKA
;
A
#
# COMPACT_ATOMS: atom_id res chain seq x y z
N MET A 1 -12.08 35.49 7.34
CA MET A 1 -11.10 34.50 7.82
C MET A 1 -11.56 33.07 7.62
N LYS A 2 -12.62 32.57 8.28
CA LYS A 2 -13.12 31.18 8.10
C LYS A 2 -13.36 30.78 6.63
N LYS A 3 -14.00 31.64 5.84
CA LYS A 3 -14.30 31.42 4.41
C LYS A 3 -13.02 31.22 3.57
N LEU A 4 -12.05 32.12 3.77
CA LEU A 4 -10.74 32.06 3.11
C LEU A 4 -9.98 30.79 3.53
N PHE A 5 -10.08 30.41 4.80
CA PHE A 5 -9.47 29.18 5.30
C PHE A 5 -10.01 27.96 4.56
N ILE A 6 -11.34 27.82 4.40
CA ILE A 6 -11.94 26.70 3.66
C ILE A 6 -11.35 26.61 2.25
N LEU A 7 -11.26 27.73 1.52
CA LEU A 7 -10.68 27.75 0.18
C LEU A 7 -9.22 27.31 0.20
N LEU A 8 -8.41 27.91 1.07
CA LEU A 8 -6.96 27.70 1.10
C LEU A 8 -6.60 26.28 1.55
N SER A 9 -7.26 25.78 2.59
CA SER A 9 -7.03 24.44 3.12
C SER A 9 -7.47 23.35 2.13
N THR A 10 -8.58 23.58 1.42
CA THR A 10 -9.03 22.68 0.35
C THR A 10 -8.07 22.72 -0.84
N PHE A 11 -7.57 23.90 -1.22
CA PHE A 11 -6.56 24.04 -2.28
C PHE A 11 -5.27 23.27 -1.96
N PHE A 12 -4.72 23.42 -0.75
CA PHE A 12 -3.51 22.70 -0.36
C PHE A 12 -3.72 21.19 -0.34
N LEU A 13 -4.83 20.73 0.23
CA LEU A 13 -5.13 19.30 0.24
C LEU A 13 -5.35 18.78 -1.19
N SER A 14 -6.06 19.54 -2.03
CA SER A 14 -6.27 19.23 -3.45
C SER A 14 -4.96 19.02 -4.19
N PHE A 15 -4.02 19.95 -4.06
CA PHE A 15 -2.70 19.83 -4.65
C PHE A 15 -1.99 18.55 -4.18
N PHE A 16 -2.03 18.28 -2.88
CA PHE A 16 -1.33 17.15 -2.30
C PHE A 16 -1.96 15.79 -2.68
N LEU A 17 -3.29 15.70 -2.81
CA LEU A 17 -3.98 14.53 -3.33
C LEU A 17 -3.64 14.29 -4.81
N ALA A 18 -3.65 15.35 -5.63
CA ALA A 18 -3.27 15.26 -7.04
C ALA A 18 -1.81 14.78 -7.18
N TRP A 19 -0.90 15.32 -6.38
CA TRP A 19 0.50 14.91 -6.32
C TRP A 19 0.67 13.42 -6.01
N ILE A 20 -0.04 12.90 -5.00
CA ILE A 20 0.02 11.46 -4.66
C ILE A 20 -0.49 10.60 -5.82
N ILE A 21 -1.58 11.02 -6.48
CA ILE A 21 -2.13 10.30 -7.63
C ILE A 21 -1.13 10.26 -8.78
N VAL A 22 -0.44 11.38 -9.06
CA VAL A 22 0.60 11.43 -10.10
C VAL A 22 1.74 10.45 -9.76
N LEU A 23 2.24 10.48 -8.53
CA LEU A 23 3.33 9.58 -8.11
C LEU A 23 2.96 8.10 -8.11
N ARG A 24 1.68 7.77 -7.92
CA ARG A 24 1.20 6.39 -7.79
C ARG A 24 0.30 5.94 -8.94
N ALA A 25 0.30 6.66 -10.05
CA ALA A 25 -0.59 6.40 -11.17
C ALA A 25 -0.49 4.97 -11.70
N PRO A 26 0.71 4.38 -11.93
CA PRO A 26 0.80 3.01 -12.43
C PRO A 26 0.16 1.99 -11.46
N GLN A 27 0.38 2.15 -10.15
CA GLN A 27 -0.16 1.23 -9.15
C GLN A 27 -1.68 1.39 -8.99
N TYR A 28 -2.19 2.62 -9.04
CA TYR A 28 -3.63 2.89 -8.97
C TYR A 28 -4.37 2.42 -10.21
N LEU A 29 -3.78 2.60 -11.40
CA LEU A 29 -4.32 2.06 -12.64
C LEU A 29 -4.33 0.53 -12.62
N TYR A 30 -3.22 -0.11 -12.24
CA TYR A 30 -3.17 -1.58 -12.10
C TYR A 30 -4.29 -2.10 -11.18
N ALA A 31 -4.47 -1.51 -10.00
CA ALA A 31 -5.49 -1.92 -9.05
C ALA A 31 -6.93 -1.61 -9.50
N SER A 32 -7.12 -0.82 -10.55
CA SER A 32 -8.42 -0.38 -11.06
C SER A 32 -9.04 -1.31 -12.09
N TYR A 33 -8.27 -2.23 -12.65
CA TYR A 33 -8.74 -3.21 -13.62
C TYR A 33 -9.20 -4.49 -12.92
N ASP A 34 -10.26 -5.08 -13.44
CA ASP A 34 -10.58 -6.46 -13.09
C ASP A 34 -9.50 -7.35 -13.72
N SER A 35 -9.14 -8.44 -13.05
CA SER A 35 -8.05 -9.30 -13.52
C SER A 35 -8.32 -10.77 -13.27
N VAL A 36 -7.57 -11.62 -13.97
CA VAL A 36 -7.53 -13.06 -13.72
C VAL A 36 -6.09 -13.46 -13.47
N SER A 37 -5.84 -14.10 -12.33
CA SER A 37 -4.53 -14.61 -11.96
C SER A 37 -4.46 -16.12 -12.21
N LEU A 38 -3.43 -16.57 -12.93
CA LEU A 38 -3.17 -17.98 -13.16
C LEU A 38 -2.21 -18.51 -12.11
N LEU A 39 -2.67 -19.50 -11.34
CA LEU A 39 -1.87 -20.08 -10.26
C LEU A 39 -1.05 -21.28 -10.73
N ARG A 40 -1.64 -22.14 -11.56
CA ARG A 40 -1.03 -23.42 -11.94
C ARG A 40 -1.64 -24.04 -13.18
N VAL A 41 -0.93 -25.01 -13.75
CA VAL A 41 -1.50 -25.96 -14.72
C VAL A 41 -2.26 -27.06 -13.97
N LYS A 42 -3.42 -27.49 -14.47
CA LYS A 42 -4.19 -28.59 -13.85
C LYS A 42 -3.44 -29.91 -14.03
N LYS A 43 -3.51 -30.79 -13.02
CA LYS A 43 -2.72 -32.02 -12.94
C LYS A 43 -3.00 -33.03 -14.06
N ASP A 44 -4.22 -33.01 -14.60
CA ASP A 44 -4.69 -33.99 -15.59
C ASP A 44 -4.83 -33.40 -17.01
N THR A 45 -4.23 -32.24 -17.26
CA THR A 45 -4.29 -31.57 -18.57
C THR A 45 -2.89 -31.34 -19.12
N GLN A 46 -2.69 -31.62 -20.40
CA GLN A 46 -1.48 -31.23 -21.10
C GLN A 46 -1.46 -29.71 -21.26
N GLU A 47 -0.39 -29.06 -20.82
CA GLU A 47 -0.19 -27.62 -21.01
C GLU A 47 -0.16 -27.32 -22.52
N PRO A 48 -0.97 -26.38 -23.02
CA PRO A 48 -0.93 -25.99 -24.43
C PRO A 48 0.43 -25.37 -24.76
N THR A 49 0.89 -25.52 -26.01
CA THR A 49 2.09 -24.80 -26.44
C THR A 49 1.85 -23.29 -26.36
N ARG A 50 2.94 -22.53 -26.28
CA ARG A 50 2.88 -21.08 -26.13
C ARG A 50 2.09 -20.42 -27.26
N GLU A 51 2.32 -20.88 -28.49
CA GLU A 51 1.68 -20.36 -29.70
C GLU A 51 0.17 -20.62 -29.67
N VAL A 52 -0.24 -21.84 -29.31
CA VAL A 52 -1.65 -22.21 -29.20
C VAL A 52 -2.33 -21.39 -28.10
N PHE A 53 -1.70 -21.26 -26.94
CA PHE A 53 -2.22 -20.46 -25.83
C PHE A 53 -2.43 -18.99 -26.24
N GLU A 54 -1.41 -18.36 -26.83
CA GLU A 54 -1.50 -16.96 -27.24
C GLU A 54 -2.52 -16.74 -28.35
N GLN A 55 -2.59 -17.65 -29.32
CA GLN A 55 -3.54 -17.57 -30.43
C GLN A 55 -4.99 -17.73 -29.93
N GLU A 56 -5.24 -18.69 -29.04
CA GLU A 56 -6.56 -18.88 -28.42
C GLU A 56 -6.97 -17.66 -27.59
N LEU A 57 -6.04 -17.06 -26.85
CA LEU A 57 -6.30 -15.87 -26.04
C LEU A 57 -6.56 -14.64 -26.92
N GLU A 58 -5.78 -14.46 -28.00
CA GLU A 58 -5.95 -13.40 -28.99
C GLU A 58 -7.32 -13.52 -29.69
N ASN A 59 -7.66 -14.70 -30.19
CA ASN A 59 -8.95 -14.97 -30.83
C ASN A 59 -10.11 -14.70 -29.88
N PHE A 60 -9.98 -15.14 -28.62
CA PHE A 60 -11.00 -14.93 -27.61
C PHE A 60 -11.19 -13.45 -27.27
N ALA A 61 -10.09 -12.72 -27.03
CA ALA A 61 -10.12 -11.28 -26.77
C ALA A 61 -10.77 -10.51 -27.93
N ASN A 62 -10.42 -10.85 -29.18
CA ASN A 62 -11.01 -10.26 -30.37
C ASN A 62 -12.51 -10.61 -30.51
N SER A 63 -12.91 -11.85 -30.23
CA SER A 63 -14.31 -12.27 -30.30
C SER A 63 -15.21 -11.53 -29.31
N GLU A 64 -14.67 -11.20 -28.14
CA GLU A 64 -15.33 -10.43 -27.09
C GLU A 64 -15.04 -8.92 -27.21
N GLN A 65 -14.44 -8.47 -28.32
CA GLN A 65 -14.08 -7.06 -28.61
C GLN A 65 -13.40 -6.38 -27.42
N SER A 66 -12.45 -7.08 -26.81
CA SER A 66 -11.82 -6.71 -25.55
C SER A 66 -10.31 -6.69 -25.65
N LEU A 67 -9.69 -5.90 -24.77
CA LEU A 67 -8.24 -5.83 -24.61
C LEU A 67 -7.84 -6.49 -23.30
N ILE A 68 -7.02 -7.53 -23.40
CA ILE A 68 -6.40 -8.20 -22.27
C ILE A 68 -4.93 -7.78 -22.22
N ALA A 69 -4.40 -7.49 -21.04
CA ALA A 69 -2.98 -7.23 -20.84
C ALA A 69 -2.40 -8.16 -19.78
N ARG A 70 -1.49 -9.03 -20.18
CA ARG A 70 -0.72 -9.89 -19.26
C ARG A 70 0.46 -9.09 -18.72
N ARG A 71 0.52 -8.94 -17.40
CA ARG A 71 1.67 -8.29 -16.74
C ARG A 71 2.88 -9.21 -16.81
N ILE A 72 4.03 -8.66 -17.14
CA ILE A 72 5.33 -9.34 -17.17
C ILE A 72 6.25 -8.60 -16.23
N VAL A 73 7.03 -9.35 -15.46
CA VAL A 73 8.07 -8.79 -14.60
C VAL A 73 9.38 -8.91 -15.36
N GLU A 74 10.02 -7.78 -15.63
CA GLU A 74 11.30 -7.76 -16.29
C GLU A 74 12.43 -7.71 -15.25
N PRO A 75 13.43 -8.60 -15.35
CA PRO A 75 14.61 -8.52 -14.51
C PRO A 75 15.33 -7.19 -14.73
N SER A 76 15.65 -6.48 -13.66
CA SER A 76 16.48 -5.28 -13.71
C SER A 76 17.77 -5.46 -12.94
N LYS A 77 18.86 -4.88 -13.49
CA LYS A 77 20.17 -4.86 -12.83
C LYS A 77 20.25 -3.84 -11.69
N ASP A 78 19.38 -2.83 -11.68
CA ASP A 78 19.35 -1.80 -10.64
C ASP A 78 18.55 -2.19 -9.39
N GLY A 79 18.08 -3.45 -9.34
CA GLY A 79 17.27 -3.98 -8.24
C GLY A 79 15.82 -3.44 -8.22
N THR A 80 15.40 -2.66 -9.22
CA THR A 80 14.02 -2.20 -9.33
C THR A 80 13.18 -3.22 -10.11
N THR A 81 11.90 -3.31 -9.76
CA THR A 81 10.96 -4.17 -10.50
C THR A 81 10.34 -3.37 -11.64
N HIS A 82 10.64 -3.76 -12.87
CA HIS A 82 9.98 -3.20 -14.05
C HIS A 82 8.82 -4.09 -14.47
N PHE A 83 7.67 -3.47 -14.75
CA PHE A 83 6.49 -4.16 -15.25
C PHE A 83 6.23 -3.74 -16.69
N THR A 84 6.17 -4.73 -17.57
CA THR A 84 5.75 -4.56 -18.95
C THR A 84 4.51 -5.40 -19.22
N TYR A 85 3.83 -5.16 -20.35
CA TYR A 85 2.54 -5.75 -20.64
C TYR A 85 2.50 -6.33 -22.05
N ALA A 86 2.18 -7.61 -22.15
CA ALA A 86 1.81 -8.23 -23.41
C ALA A 86 0.30 -8.11 -23.62
N THR A 87 -0.11 -7.50 -24.73
CA THR A 87 -1.51 -7.27 -25.06
C THR A 87 -2.09 -8.33 -25.98
N TYR A 88 -3.37 -8.60 -25.80
CA TYR A 88 -4.17 -9.49 -26.64
C TYR A 88 -5.51 -8.83 -26.98
N GLY A 89 -5.90 -8.86 -28.26
CA GLY A 89 -7.12 -8.24 -28.77
C GLY A 89 -6.98 -6.76 -29.18
N GLN A 90 -8.11 -6.10 -29.40
CA GLN A 90 -8.15 -4.72 -29.90
C GLN A 90 -8.33 -3.70 -28.77
N GLY A 91 -7.47 -2.67 -28.76
CA GLY A 91 -7.57 -1.54 -27.85
C GLY A 91 -6.25 -0.81 -27.71
N THR A 92 -6.18 0.10 -26.75
CA THR A 92 -4.97 0.88 -26.45
C THR A 92 -4.55 0.66 -24.99
N LEU A 93 -3.28 0.31 -24.80
CA LEU A 93 -2.66 0.21 -23.49
C LEU A 93 -2.62 1.61 -22.83
N PRO A 94 -2.93 1.75 -21.52
CA PRO A 94 -2.72 3.00 -20.78
C PRO A 94 -1.28 3.49 -20.93
N LYS A 95 -1.06 4.81 -20.96
CA LYS A 95 0.27 5.39 -21.22
C LYS A 95 1.28 5.06 -20.12
N GLU A 96 0.79 4.81 -18.92
CA GLU A 96 1.57 4.47 -17.74
C GLU A 96 2.00 3.00 -17.74
N PHE A 97 1.44 2.20 -18.64
CA PHE A 97 1.82 0.80 -18.84
C PHE A 97 2.75 0.70 -20.04
N GLN A 98 3.90 0.08 -19.84
CA GLN A 98 4.89 -0.13 -20.89
C GLN A 98 4.58 -1.42 -21.63
N GLU A 99 4.57 -1.38 -22.95
CA GLU A 99 4.39 -2.58 -23.77
C GLU A 99 5.64 -3.47 -23.69
N ALA A 100 5.44 -4.78 -23.58
CA ALA A 100 6.53 -5.74 -23.53
C ALA A 100 7.16 -5.94 -24.91
N SER A 101 8.48 -6.11 -24.95
CA SER A 101 9.17 -6.53 -26.18
C SER A 101 8.75 -7.96 -26.59
N GLN A 102 8.93 -8.30 -27.86
CA GLN A 102 8.63 -9.65 -28.35
C GLN A 102 9.44 -10.71 -27.60
N GLU A 103 10.74 -10.45 -27.36
CA GLU A 103 11.61 -11.35 -26.59
C GLU A 103 11.11 -11.55 -25.14
N SER A 104 10.69 -10.47 -24.49
CA SER A 104 10.14 -10.51 -23.12
C SER A 104 8.81 -11.29 -23.09
N ARG A 105 7.95 -11.08 -24.09
CA ARG A 105 6.69 -11.81 -24.26
C ARG A 105 6.92 -13.31 -24.48
N GLU A 106 7.89 -13.70 -25.29
CA GLU A 106 8.19 -15.09 -25.61
C GLU A 106 8.83 -15.83 -24.42
N ARG A 107 9.74 -15.17 -23.68
CA ARG A 107 10.45 -15.79 -22.53
C ARG A 107 9.65 -15.81 -21.23
N SER A 108 8.59 -15.02 -21.12
CA SER A 108 7.81 -14.91 -19.89
C SER A 108 6.76 -15.99 -19.75
N ASP A 109 6.64 -16.53 -18.54
CA ASP A 109 5.67 -17.57 -18.17
C ASP A 109 4.22 -17.12 -18.42
N PRO A 110 3.37 -17.95 -19.05
CA PRO A 110 1.93 -17.75 -19.08
C PRO A 110 1.28 -17.64 -17.68
N LEU A 111 1.83 -18.25 -16.64
CA LEU A 111 1.30 -18.17 -15.27
C LEU A 111 1.53 -16.79 -14.66
N ASN A 112 0.61 -15.87 -14.94
CA ASN A 112 0.69 -14.48 -14.52
C ASN A 112 -0.70 -13.86 -14.29
N SER A 113 -0.72 -12.55 -14.04
CA SER A 113 -1.94 -11.76 -13.94
C SER A 113 -2.33 -11.16 -15.30
N TYR A 114 -3.59 -11.36 -15.68
CA TYR A 114 -4.20 -10.89 -16.92
C TYR A 114 -5.24 -9.82 -16.60
N LEU A 115 -4.96 -8.57 -16.96
CA LEU A 115 -5.82 -7.42 -16.75
C LEU A 115 -6.84 -7.30 -17.88
N LEU A 116 -8.09 -7.00 -17.55
CA LEU A 116 -9.12 -6.63 -18.51
C LEU A 116 -9.17 -5.11 -18.65
N LEU A 117 -8.61 -4.58 -19.74
CA LEU A 117 -8.40 -3.14 -19.91
C LEU A 117 -9.62 -2.43 -20.54
N SER A 118 -10.26 -3.06 -21.52
CA SER A 118 -11.43 -2.53 -22.22
C SER A 118 -12.26 -3.64 -22.86
N GLY A 119 -13.50 -3.33 -23.25
CA GLY A 119 -14.42 -4.24 -23.95
C GLY A 119 -15.49 -4.85 -23.06
N SER A 120 -16.20 -5.86 -23.57
CA SER A 120 -17.32 -6.54 -22.88
C SER A 120 -16.92 -7.79 -22.09
N LEU A 121 -15.66 -8.23 -22.20
CA LEU A 121 -15.18 -9.41 -21.51
C LEU A 121 -15.25 -9.22 -19.99
N THR A 122 -15.82 -10.20 -19.30
CA THR A 122 -15.84 -10.24 -17.83
C THR A 122 -14.72 -11.13 -17.31
N LYS A 123 -14.25 -10.87 -16.09
CA LYS A 123 -13.24 -11.70 -15.43
C LYS A 123 -13.70 -13.15 -15.24
N GLU A 124 -14.99 -13.39 -15.05
CA GLU A 124 -15.55 -14.74 -14.92
C GLU A 124 -15.46 -15.50 -16.24
N LYS A 125 -15.79 -14.85 -17.37
CA LYS A 125 -15.62 -15.44 -18.71
C LYS A 125 -14.16 -15.72 -19.04
N LEU A 126 -13.27 -14.77 -18.73
CA LEU A 126 -11.83 -14.96 -18.95
C LEU A 126 -11.27 -16.09 -18.08
N ALA A 127 -11.68 -16.15 -16.81
CA ALA A 127 -11.29 -17.23 -15.92
C ALA A 127 -11.78 -18.59 -16.45
N ALA A 128 -13.02 -18.69 -16.92
CA ALA A 128 -13.55 -19.91 -17.53
C ALA A 128 -12.76 -20.32 -18.78
N LYS A 129 -12.47 -19.39 -19.70
CA LYS A 129 -11.67 -19.69 -20.90
C LYS A 129 -10.26 -20.17 -20.55
N LEU A 130 -9.59 -19.53 -19.59
CA LEU A 130 -8.27 -19.95 -19.15
C LEU A 130 -8.32 -21.28 -18.39
N ASP A 131 -9.42 -21.55 -17.69
CA ASP A 131 -9.69 -22.83 -17.04
C ASP A 131 -9.87 -23.97 -18.05
N ASP A 132 -10.58 -23.71 -19.16
CA ASP A 132 -10.73 -24.64 -20.29
C ASP A 132 -9.40 -24.91 -21.01
N LEU A 133 -8.48 -23.94 -21.01
CA LEU A 133 -7.12 -24.09 -21.54
C LEU A 133 -6.17 -24.88 -20.61
N GLY A 134 -6.69 -25.43 -19.50
CA GLY A 134 -5.94 -26.29 -18.59
C GLY A 134 -5.27 -25.57 -17.41
N TYR A 135 -5.60 -24.31 -17.16
CA TYR A 135 -5.04 -23.54 -16.04
C TYR A 135 -6.00 -23.46 -14.85
N LYS A 136 -5.49 -23.29 -13.64
CA LYS A 136 -6.31 -22.87 -12.48
C LYS A 136 -6.34 -21.35 -12.43
N ALA A 137 -7.45 -20.77 -12.89
CA ALA A 137 -7.66 -19.34 -12.95
C ALA A 137 -8.44 -18.81 -11.73
N ILE A 138 -8.03 -17.66 -11.19
CA ILE A 138 -8.76 -16.94 -10.13
C ILE A 138 -9.19 -15.58 -10.66
N ALA A 139 -10.49 -15.30 -10.59
CA ALA A 139 -11.05 -14.00 -10.96
C ALA A 139 -10.89 -13.00 -9.81
N ASP A 140 -10.01 -12.04 -9.98
CA ASP A 140 -9.72 -10.97 -9.03
C ASP A 140 -10.59 -9.73 -9.32
N ARG A 141 -11.07 -9.09 -8.25
CA ARG A 141 -11.89 -7.88 -8.37
C ARG A 141 -11.03 -6.63 -8.34
N LYS A 142 -11.36 -5.67 -9.20
CA LYS A 142 -10.78 -4.32 -9.11
C LYS A 142 -11.05 -3.66 -7.76
N THR A 143 -10.15 -2.78 -7.36
CA THR A 143 -10.33 -1.93 -6.19
C THR A 143 -11.20 -0.73 -6.56
N PRO A 144 -12.31 -0.48 -5.83
CA PRO A 144 -13.16 0.65 -6.14
C PRO A 144 -12.49 1.99 -5.77
N PRO A 145 -12.82 3.09 -6.47
CA PRO A 145 -12.12 4.37 -6.34
C PRO A 145 -12.22 4.99 -4.94
N TYR A 146 -13.33 4.77 -4.22
CA TYR A 146 -13.49 5.22 -2.84
C TYR A 146 -12.55 4.49 -1.86
N SER A 147 -12.24 3.21 -2.12
CA SER A 147 -11.31 2.43 -1.31
C SER A 147 -9.87 2.91 -1.52
N LEU A 148 -9.50 3.20 -2.78
CA LEU A 148 -8.22 3.84 -3.10
C LEU A 148 -8.11 5.22 -2.44
N ALA A 149 -9.17 6.04 -2.51
CA ALA A 149 -9.20 7.35 -1.86
C ALA A 149 -9.06 7.24 -0.34
N PHE A 150 -9.76 6.30 0.29
CA PHE A 150 -9.66 6.06 1.73
C PHE A 150 -8.24 5.64 2.13
N ARG A 151 -7.62 4.69 1.41
CA ARG A 151 -6.22 4.29 1.65
C ARG A 151 -5.26 5.47 1.48
N MET A 152 -5.50 6.33 0.49
CA MET A 152 -4.71 7.56 0.29
C MET A 152 -4.85 8.52 1.48
N LEU A 153 -6.05 8.69 2.04
CA LEU A 153 -6.26 9.56 3.21
C LEU A 153 -5.58 9.06 4.49
N LEU A 154 -5.29 7.75 4.58
CA LEU A 154 -4.57 7.15 5.70
C LEU A 154 -3.05 7.31 5.61
N ILE A 155 -2.52 7.92 4.55
CA ILE A 155 -1.10 8.25 4.46
C ILE A 155 -0.75 9.21 5.61
N PRO A 156 0.33 8.97 6.40
CA PRO A 156 0.66 9.78 7.57
C PRO A 156 0.70 11.29 7.32
N LEU A 157 1.24 11.71 6.16
CA LEU A 157 1.31 13.12 5.78
C LEU A 157 -0.09 13.75 5.54
N ILE A 158 -1.04 12.98 4.99
CA ILE A 158 -2.45 13.42 4.89
C ILE A 158 -3.07 13.53 6.29
N LEU A 159 -2.85 12.53 7.16
CA LEU A 159 -3.43 12.52 8.51
C LEU A 159 -2.99 13.74 9.33
N ILE A 160 -1.71 14.11 9.26
CA ILE A 160 -1.19 15.33 9.88
C ILE A 160 -1.89 16.57 9.30
N SER A 161 -2.01 16.64 7.98
CA SER A 161 -2.66 17.75 7.29
C SER A 161 -4.14 17.87 7.70
N LEU A 162 -4.85 16.75 7.78
CA LEU A 162 -6.24 16.68 8.25
C LEU A 162 -6.37 17.16 9.69
N ALA A 163 -5.46 16.78 10.58
CA ALA A 163 -5.46 17.25 11.96
C ALA A 163 -5.17 18.76 12.05
N ILE A 164 -4.14 19.25 11.38
CA ILE A 164 -3.79 20.69 11.37
C ILE A 164 -4.95 21.51 10.81
N PHE A 165 -5.47 21.13 9.64
CA PHE A 165 -6.56 21.87 9.01
C PHE A 165 -7.86 21.75 9.80
N GLY A 166 -8.17 20.56 10.33
CA GLY A 166 -9.35 20.32 11.17
C GLY A 166 -9.32 21.15 12.45
N LEU A 167 -8.21 21.15 13.17
CA LEU A 167 -8.04 21.94 14.41
C LEU A 167 -8.07 23.45 14.14
N SER A 168 -7.43 23.89 13.05
CA SER A 168 -7.45 25.30 12.65
C SER A 168 -8.86 25.75 12.26
N PHE A 169 -9.58 24.94 11.49
CA PHE A 169 -10.97 25.20 11.14
C PHE A 169 -11.86 25.25 12.37
N PHE A 170 -11.70 24.27 13.26
CA PHE A 170 -12.39 24.20 14.55
C PHE A 170 -12.18 25.48 15.37
N ALA A 171 -10.94 25.95 15.52
CA ALA A 171 -10.63 27.18 16.23
C ALA A 171 -11.29 28.41 15.57
N LEU A 172 -11.26 28.51 14.23
CA LEU A 172 -11.90 29.58 13.49
C LEU A 172 -13.42 29.57 13.65
N VAL A 173 -14.06 28.40 13.68
CA VAL A 173 -15.50 28.27 13.93
C VAL A 173 -15.83 28.77 15.34
N ILE A 174 -15.08 28.35 16.37
CA ILE A 174 -15.27 28.85 17.75
C ILE A 174 -15.12 30.38 17.83
N ILE A 175 -14.03 30.93 17.29
CA ILE A 175 -13.78 32.38 17.30
C ILE A 175 -14.94 33.13 16.62
N THR A 176 -15.41 32.62 15.49
CA THR A 176 -16.56 33.20 14.77
C THR A 176 -17.82 33.16 15.63
N ARG A 177 -18.08 32.03 16.31
CA ARG A 177 -19.24 31.89 17.22
C ARG A 177 -19.18 32.84 18.40
N ILE A 178 -18.01 33.01 19.03
CA ILE A 178 -17.84 33.95 20.14
C ILE A 178 -18.15 35.39 19.69
N LYS A 179 -17.67 35.79 18.51
CA LYS A 179 -17.94 37.13 17.94
C LYS A 179 -19.42 37.36 17.63
N GLU A 180 -20.09 36.34 17.11
CA GLU A 180 -21.51 36.40 16.74
C GLU A 180 -22.46 36.19 17.93
N MET A 181 -21.95 35.75 19.09
CA MET A 181 -22.74 35.31 20.24
C MET A 181 -23.69 36.40 20.77
N ARG A 182 -23.22 37.66 20.85
CA ARG A 182 -24.04 38.79 21.29
C ARG A 182 -25.19 39.09 20.33
N ALA A 183 -24.90 39.08 19.02
CA ALA A 183 -25.92 39.31 17.99
C ALA A 183 -26.94 38.15 17.93
N ALA A 184 -26.47 36.91 18.11
CA ALA A 184 -27.33 35.74 18.20
C ALA A 184 -28.26 35.81 19.43
N GLY A 185 -27.75 36.27 20.58
CA GLY A 185 -28.56 36.51 21.78
C GLY A 185 -29.67 37.53 21.53
N ILE A 186 -29.35 38.68 20.93
CA ILE A 186 -30.35 39.73 20.60
C ILE A 186 -31.42 39.20 19.64
N LYS A 187 -31.02 38.48 18.59
CA LYS A 187 -31.96 37.86 17.63
C LYS A 187 -32.87 36.82 18.29
N LEU A 188 -32.36 36.07 19.26
CA LEU A 188 -33.17 35.14 20.02
C LEU A 188 -34.20 35.88 20.90
N PHE A 189 -33.79 36.97 21.56
CA PHE A 189 -34.72 37.82 22.32
C PHE A 189 -35.78 38.49 21.44
N SER A 190 -35.46 38.79 20.17
CA SER A 190 -36.43 39.31 19.20
C SER A 190 -37.33 38.23 18.58
N GLY A 191 -37.36 37.02 19.14
CA GLY A 191 -38.27 35.95 18.73
C GLY A 191 -37.77 35.02 17.61
N GLN A 192 -36.53 35.17 17.13
CA GLN A 192 -35.98 34.20 16.17
C GLN A 192 -35.58 32.90 16.86
N THR A 193 -35.81 31.77 16.19
CA THR A 193 -35.39 30.47 16.71
C THR A 193 -33.88 30.28 16.61
N LEU A 194 -33.29 29.59 17.59
CA LEU A 194 -31.87 29.26 17.63
C LEU A 194 -31.42 28.49 16.37
N LEU A 195 -32.30 27.63 15.86
CA LEU A 195 -32.09 26.86 14.63
C LEU A 195 -31.99 27.75 13.39
N SER A 196 -32.82 28.79 13.28
CA SER A 196 -32.76 29.73 12.15
C SER A 196 -31.45 30.53 12.14
N ILE A 197 -31.04 31.03 13.31
CA ILE A 197 -29.78 31.79 13.46
C ILE A 197 -28.56 30.92 13.12
N MET A 198 -28.53 29.68 13.61
CA MET A 198 -27.44 28.74 13.35
C MET A 198 -27.46 28.19 11.92
N GLY A 199 -28.66 27.94 11.36
CA GLY A 199 -28.86 27.46 10.00
C GLY A 199 -28.34 28.45 8.96
N HIS A 200 -28.50 29.76 9.19
CA HIS A 200 -27.93 30.78 8.30
C HIS A 200 -26.39 30.69 8.23
N SER A 201 -25.74 30.46 9.36
CA SER A 201 -24.29 30.30 9.41
C SER A 201 -23.82 29.01 8.75
N LEU A 202 -24.54 27.89 8.91
CA LEU A 202 -24.20 26.63 8.24
C LEU A 202 -24.45 26.69 6.74
N SER A 203 -25.55 27.34 6.31
CA SER A 203 -25.81 27.61 4.89
C SER A 203 -24.67 28.40 4.26
N THR A 204 -24.13 29.38 4.99
CA THR A 204 -22.94 30.10 4.53
C THR A 204 -21.74 29.16 4.37
N ASP A 205 -21.48 28.30 5.36
CA ASP A 205 -20.37 27.35 5.30
C ASP A 205 -20.53 26.37 4.12
N ILE A 206 -21.73 25.84 3.90
CA ILE A 206 -22.05 24.96 2.77
C ILE A 206 -21.77 25.66 1.44
N LYS A 207 -22.16 26.94 1.27
CA LYS A 207 -21.86 27.69 0.04
C LYS A 207 -20.36 27.78 -0.23
N TRP A 208 -19.55 28.03 0.79
CA TRP A 208 -18.10 28.09 0.64
C TRP A 208 -17.46 26.71 0.43
N LEU A 209 -17.99 25.67 1.06
CA LEU A 209 -17.58 24.29 0.80
C LEU A 209 -17.86 23.89 -0.65
N LEU A 210 -19.05 24.19 -1.17
CA LEU A 210 -19.41 23.93 -2.57
C LEU A 210 -18.53 24.71 -3.55
N LEU A 211 -18.26 25.99 -3.27
CA LEU A 211 -17.33 26.79 -4.09
C LEU A 211 -15.91 26.20 -4.06
N SER A 212 -15.43 25.79 -2.88
CA SER A 212 -14.12 25.14 -2.75
C SER A 212 -14.05 23.79 -3.48
N ALA A 213 -15.15 23.03 -3.47
CA ALA A 213 -15.27 21.79 -4.22
C ALA A 213 -15.11 22.06 -5.71
N LEU A 214 -15.88 23.01 -6.26
CA LEU A 214 -15.83 23.37 -7.67
C LEU A 214 -14.42 23.77 -8.11
N LEU A 215 -13.78 24.67 -7.36
CA LEU A 215 -12.40 25.10 -7.64
C LEU A 215 -11.41 23.93 -7.57
N SER A 216 -11.58 23.02 -6.62
CA SER A 216 -10.69 21.87 -6.46
C SER A 216 -10.89 20.82 -7.56
N PHE A 217 -12.13 20.58 -8.00
CA PHE A 217 -12.41 19.70 -9.12
C PHE A 217 -11.86 20.24 -10.43
N LEU A 218 -12.00 21.55 -10.67
CA LEU A 218 -11.40 22.20 -11.84
C LEU A 218 -9.87 22.15 -11.78
N GLY A 219 -9.27 22.60 -10.67
CA GLY A 219 -7.82 22.62 -10.51
C GLY A 219 -7.19 21.23 -10.59
N GLY A 220 -7.72 20.26 -9.84
CA GLY A 220 -7.24 18.89 -9.88
C GLY A 220 -7.47 18.21 -11.23
N GLY A 221 -8.60 18.48 -11.88
CA GLY A 221 -8.89 18.00 -13.23
C GLY A 221 -7.87 18.52 -14.25
N VAL A 222 -7.53 19.81 -14.20
CA VAL A 222 -6.49 20.41 -15.06
C VAL A 222 -5.11 19.79 -14.79
N VAL A 223 -4.73 19.63 -13.52
CA VAL A 223 -3.45 18.99 -13.16
C VAL A 223 -3.39 17.57 -13.73
N LEU A 224 -4.39 16.73 -13.47
CA LEU A 224 -4.43 15.36 -13.98
C LEU A 224 -4.44 15.30 -15.51
N PHE A 225 -5.17 16.21 -16.16
CA PHE A 225 -5.17 16.33 -17.62
C PHE A 225 -3.78 16.69 -18.16
N SER A 226 -3.13 17.70 -17.59
CA SER A 226 -1.79 18.14 -18.01
C SER A 226 -0.71 17.06 -17.84
N GLN A 227 -0.89 16.17 -16.87
CA GLN A 227 0.01 15.03 -16.64
C GLN A 227 -0.34 13.80 -17.49
N GLY A 228 -1.36 13.88 -18.35
CA GLY A 228 -1.84 12.76 -19.16
C GLY A 228 -2.66 11.71 -18.40
N LEU A 229 -2.98 11.97 -17.12
CA LEU A 229 -3.61 11.05 -16.17
C LEU A 229 -5.13 11.22 -16.08
N PHE A 230 -5.80 11.58 -17.19
CA PHE A 230 -7.23 11.87 -17.22
C PHE A 230 -8.10 10.60 -17.31
N TYR A 231 -7.79 9.62 -16.46
CA TYR A 231 -8.52 8.36 -16.38
C TYR A 231 -9.72 8.48 -15.42
N PRO A 232 -10.91 7.93 -15.75
CA PRO A 232 -12.10 8.03 -14.92
C PRO A 232 -11.89 7.54 -13.48
N ILE A 233 -11.10 6.48 -13.28
CA ILE A 233 -10.79 5.96 -11.95
C ILE A 233 -9.97 6.96 -11.13
N LEU A 234 -8.94 7.57 -11.72
CA LEU A 234 -8.06 8.51 -11.02
C LEU A 234 -8.82 9.78 -10.67
N LEU A 235 -9.66 10.27 -11.58
CA LEU A 235 -10.57 11.40 -11.34
C LEU A 235 -11.58 11.08 -10.23
N ALA A 236 -12.16 9.87 -10.23
CA ALA A 236 -13.07 9.44 -9.17
C ALA A 236 -12.36 9.33 -7.83
N THR A 237 -11.18 8.72 -7.77
CA THR A 237 -10.36 8.62 -6.54
C THR A 237 -10.00 9.99 -5.99
N TYR A 238 -9.55 10.91 -6.85
CA TYR A 238 -9.32 12.31 -6.50
C TYR A 238 -10.59 12.95 -5.92
N GLY A 239 -11.72 12.81 -6.63
CA GLY A 239 -13.00 13.36 -6.25
C GLY A 239 -13.53 12.85 -4.91
N PHE A 240 -13.39 11.54 -4.65
CA PHE A 240 -13.71 10.97 -3.35
C PHE A 240 -12.80 11.53 -2.24
N GLY A 241 -11.49 11.68 -2.50
CA GLY A 241 -10.54 12.28 -1.56
C GLY A 241 -10.94 13.70 -1.15
N ILE A 242 -11.25 14.56 -2.12
CA ILE A 242 -11.76 15.93 -1.87
C ILE A 242 -13.10 15.90 -1.12
N SER A 243 -14.02 15.03 -1.55
CA SER A 243 -15.35 14.94 -0.94
C SER A 243 -15.26 14.52 0.53
N PHE A 244 -14.41 13.55 0.86
CA PHE A 244 -14.18 13.13 2.25
C PHE A 244 -13.65 14.28 3.10
N TYR A 245 -12.72 15.08 2.58
CA TYR A 245 -12.21 16.24 3.31
C TYR A 245 -13.28 17.32 3.55
N LEU A 246 -14.08 17.63 2.54
CA LEU A 246 -15.14 18.61 2.68
C LEU A 246 -16.24 18.13 3.64
N LEU A 247 -16.56 16.83 3.60
CA LEU A 247 -17.46 16.19 4.57
C LEU A 247 -16.88 16.25 5.98
N PHE A 248 -15.56 16.08 6.13
CA PHE A 248 -14.88 16.23 7.42
C PHE A 248 -15.00 17.66 7.97
N LEU A 249 -14.78 18.69 7.15
CA LEU A 249 -15.00 20.09 7.56
C LEU A 249 -16.48 20.38 7.89
N LEU A 250 -17.40 19.84 7.08
CA LEU A 250 -18.83 19.97 7.32
C LEU A 250 -19.23 19.32 8.65
N ALA A 251 -18.72 18.12 8.93
CA ALA A 251 -18.95 17.40 10.18
C ALA A 251 -18.48 18.22 11.39
N ILE A 252 -17.31 18.86 11.31
CA ILE A 252 -16.84 19.79 12.36
C ILE A 252 -17.81 20.97 12.53
N SER A 253 -18.28 21.58 11.44
CA SER A 253 -19.22 22.71 11.52
C SER A 253 -20.56 22.30 12.14
N ILE A 254 -21.11 21.15 11.77
CA ILE A 254 -22.34 20.58 12.33
C ILE A 254 -22.15 20.24 13.81
N LEU A 255 -21.06 19.55 14.17
CA LEU A 255 -20.76 19.20 15.56
C LEU A 255 -20.69 20.45 16.45
N LEU A 256 -19.97 21.46 16.01
CA LEU A 256 -19.85 22.72 16.73
C LEU A 256 -21.17 23.49 16.80
N MET A 257 -22.01 23.40 15.77
CA MET A 257 -23.38 23.91 15.84
C MET A 257 -24.16 23.21 16.96
N LEU A 258 -24.18 21.87 16.98
CA LEU A 258 -24.93 21.11 17.99
C LEU A 258 -24.46 21.43 19.41
N LEU A 259 -23.14 21.50 19.62
CA LEU A 259 -22.57 21.90 20.91
C LEU A 259 -22.99 23.31 21.32
N TYR A 260 -23.06 24.24 20.38
CA TYR A 260 -23.54 25.59 20.64
C TYR A 260 -25.04 25.62 20.98
N LEU A 261 -25.87 24.84 20.26
CA LEU A 261 -27.31 24.71 20.53
C LEU A 261 -27.55 24.21 21.97
N MET A 262 -26.83 23.17 22.38
CA MET A 262 -26.90 22.63 23.76
C MET A 262 -26.39 23.62 24.81
N SER A 263 -25.49 24.54 24.44
CA SER A 263 -24.93 25.52 25.36
C SER A 263 -25.80 26.76 25.57
N LEU A 264 -26.67 27.13 24.62
CA LEU A 264 -27.64 28.23 24.76
C LEU A 264 -28.99 27.70 25.24
N SER A 265 -29.10 27.37 26.53
CA SER A 265 -30.41 27.28 27.19
C SER A 265 -30.87 28.67 27.64
N TYR A 266 -32.18 28.91 27.71
CA TYR A 266 -32.77 30.23 28.06
C TYR A 266 -32.22 30.82 29.38
N LYS A 267 -31.81 29.96 30.32
CA LYS A 267 -31.18 30.32 31.61
C LYS A 267 -29.75 30.90 31.46
N ALA A 268 -29.08 30.63 30.35
CA ALA A 268 -27.73 31.12 30.03
C ALA A 268 -27.74 32.40 29.16
N LEU A 269 -28.91 32.85 28.70
CA LEU A 269 -29.05 33.93 27.72
C LEU A 269 -28.64 35.30 28.26
N VAL A 270 -28.99 35.61 29.51
CA VAL A 270 -28.66 36.88 30.18
C VAL A 270 -27.14 37.01 30.43
N PRO A 271 -26.42 36.00 30.97
CA PRO A 271 -24.95 36.00 31.02
C PRO A 271 -24.29 36.11 29.64
N VAL A 272 -24.83 35.44 28.63
CA VAL A 272 -24.32 35.44 27.25
C VAL A 272 -24.40 36.83 26.61
N ILE A 273 -25.50 37.57 26.82
CA ILE A 273 -25.63 38.96 26.34
C ILE A 273 -24.70 39.92 27.08
N LYS A 274 -24.42 39.64 28.36
CA LYS A 274 -23.42 40.37 29.16
C LYS A 274 -21.98 39.94 28.85
N GLY A 275 -21.75 39.07 27.85
CA GLY A 275 -20.43 38.66 27.39
C GLY A 275 -19.73 37.58 28.25
N ARG A 276 -20.43 36.94 29.20
CA ARG A 276 -19.87 35.84 30.00
C ARG A 276 -19.90 34.55 29.19
N LEU A 277 -18.74 34.07 28.76
CA LEU A 277 -18.58 32.81 28.03
C LEU A 277 -18.73 31.59 28.95
N PRO A 278 -19.30 30.46 28.47
CA PRO A 278 -19.30 29.19 29.19
C PRO A 278 -17.90 28.56 29.19
N LEU A 279 -16.98 29.20 29.93
CA LEU A 279 -15.54 28.95 29.93
C LEU A 279 -15.18 27.48 30.21
N LYS A 280 -15.86 26.83 31.17
CA LYS A 280 -15.58 25.43 31.54
C LYS A 280 -15.80 24.45 30.39
N ARG A 281 -16.86 24.64 29.59
CA ARG A 281 -17.19 23.74 28.46
C ARG A 281 -16.27 23.97 27.28
N LEU A 282 -15.96 25.23 26.97
CA LEU A 282 -14.99 25.58 25.94
C LEU A 282 -13.59 25.05 26.30
N MET A 283 -13.18 25.18 27.56
CA MET A 283 -11.90 24.67 28.07
C MET A 283 -11.80 23.13 27.97
N ALA A 284 -12.85 22.40 28.35
CA ALA A 284 -12.90 20.94 28.18
C ALA A 284 -12.78 20.53 26.70
N LEU A 285 -13.44 21.25 25.81
CA LEU A 285 -13.42 20.99 24.38
C LEU A 285 -12.03 21.32 23.76
N THR A 286 -11.40 22.41 24.18
CA THR A 286 -10.02 22.73 23.75
C THR A 286 -9.02 21.69 24.23
N LEU A 287 -9.18 21.17 25.46
CA LEU A 287 -8.34 20.08 25.99
C LEU A 287 -8.51 18.80 25.17
N LEU A 288 -9.73 18.47 24.76
CA LEU A 288 -9.99 17.32 23.87
C LEU A 288 -9.30 17.48 22.52
N CYS A 289 -9.38 18.68 21.92
CA CYS A 289 -8.69 18.98 20.66
C CYS A 289 -7.17 18.90 20.80
N GLN A 290 -6.61 19.39 21.90
CA GLN A 290 -5.18 19.27 22.21
C GLN A 290 -4.76 17.80 22.36
N LEU A 291 -5.59 16.98 23.03
CA LEU A 291 -5.34 15.54 23.17
C LEU A 291 -5.30 14.85 21.79
N VAL A 292 -6.26 15.13 20.90
CA VAL A 292 -6.26 14.62 19.52
C VAL A 292 -5.01 15.09 18.75
N ALA A 293 -4.59 16.34 18.94
CA ALA A 293 -3.38 16.88 18.32
C ALA A 293 -2.12 16.11 18.78
N VAL A 294 -1.97 15.89 20.10
CA VAL A 294 -0.84 15.15 20.68
C VAL A 294 -0.81 13.72 20.15
N PHE A 295 -1.93 13.02 20.10
CA PHE A 295 -1.98 11.66 19.55
C PHE A 295 -1.63 11.62 18.06
N THR A 296 -2.10 12.60 17.28
CA THR A 296 -1.82 12.66 15.84
C THR A 296 -0.34 12.95 15.57
N VAL A 297 0.25 13.92 16.29
CA VAL A 297 1.69 14.21 16.20
C VAL A 297 2.50 13.02 16.68
N GLY A 298 2.13 12.39 17.79
CA GLY A 298 2.81 11.19 18.30
C GLY A 298 2.79 10.03 17.31
N TYR A 299 1.64 9.76 16.70
CA TYR A 299 1.50 8.74 15.65
C TYR A 299 2.34 9.07 14.40
N ALA A 300 2.32 10.33 13.96
CA ALA A 300 3.09 10.80 12.84
C ALA A 300 4.60 10.70 13.06
N VAL A 301 5.09 11.13 14.23
CA VAL A 301 6.50 11.02 14.60
C VAL A 301 6.93 9.57 14.70
N LYS A 302 6.15 8.71 15.37
CA LYS A 302 6.42 7.26 15.43
C LYS A 302 6.54 6.68 14.03
N THR A 303 5.55 6.92 13.18
CA THR A 303 5.52 6.37 11.82
C THR A 303 6.67 6.92 10.97
N GLY A 304 6.94 8.23 11.04
CA GLY A 304 8.03 8.87 10.33
C GLY A 304 9.40 8.33 10.75
N LEU A 305 9.63 8.14 12.05
CA LEU A 305 10.87 7.56 12.57
C LEU A 305 11.04 6.11 12.09
N THR A 306 9.99 5.29 12.20
CA THR A 306 10.03 3.91 11.68
C THR A 306 10.26 3.86 10.18
N SER A 307 9.62 4.74 9.40
CA SER A 307 9.83 4.82 7.95
C SER A 307 11.24 5.29 7.61
N TYR A 308 11.81 6.23 8.37
CA TYR A 308 13.17 6.70 8.18
C TYR A 308 14.20 5.62 8.49
N GLN A 309 14.02 4.89 9.61
CA GLN A 309 14.87 3.74 9.95
C GLN A 309 14.84 2.69 8.84
N ARG A 310 13.65 2.31 8.36
CA ARG A 310 13.53 1.39 7.22
C ARG A 310 14.16 1.93 5.95
N LEU A 311 14.04 3.24 5.68
CA LEU A 311 14.68 3.84 4.51
C LEU A 311 16.21 3.77 4.62
N GLN A 312 16.77 4.02 5.81
CA GLN A 312 18.20 3.85 6.06
C GLN A 312 18.63 2.40 5.90
N GLU A 313 17.88 1.44 6.45
CA GLU A 313 18.13 0.00 6.26
C GLU A 313 18.11 -0.36 4.78
N LEU A 314 17.12 0.11 4.02
CA LEU A 314 17.02 -0.12 2.58
C LEU A 314 18.18 0.52 1.81
N GLN A 315 18.63 1.71 2.20
CA GLN A 315 19.80 2.36 1.59
C GLN A 315 21.09 1.59 1.86
N LEU A 316 21.30 1.14 3.10
CA LEU A 316 22.42 0.27 3.47
C LEU A 316 22.37 -1.06 2.71
N SER A 317 21.19 -1.65 2.60
CA SER A 317 20.96 -2.89 1.86
C SER A 317 21.24 -2.70 0.36
N LYS A 318 20.77 -1.59 -0.22
CA LYS A 318 21.03 -1.24 -1.62
C LYS A 318 22.54 -1.11 -1.87
N GLN A 319 23.26 -0.41 -1.01
CA GLN A 319 24.72 -0.30 -1.11
C GLN A 319 25.39 -1.67 -1.01
N ALA A 320 24.96 -2.51 -0.07
CA ALA A 320 25.50 -3.86 0.11
C ALA A 320 25.26 -4.77 -1.11
N TRP A 321 24.16 -4.58 -1.84
CA TRP A 321 23.89 -5.25 -3.12
C TRP A 321 24.70 -4.65 -4.28
N GLU A 322 24.91 -3.32 -4.30
CA GLU A 322 25.77 -2.67 -5.28
C GLU A 322 27.23 -3.13 -5.16
N ASP A 323 27.71 -3.37 -3.93
CA ASP A 323 29.04 -3.92 -3.66
C ASP A 323 29.16 -5.41 -4.07
N ARG A 324 28.03 -6.09 -4.33
CA ARG A 324 27.92 -7.50 -4.73
C ARG A 324 27.23 -7.63 -6.10
N ALA A 325 27.72 -6.87 -7.08
CA ALA A 325 27.08 -6.75 -8.40
C ALA A 325 26.97 -8.07 -9.19
N ASP A 326 27.75 -9.09 -8.82
CA ASP A 326 27.74 -10.45 -9.37
C ASP A 326 26.75 -11.38 -8.67
N TYR A 327 26.11 -10.94 -7.58
CA TYR A 327 25.13 -11.75 -6.85
C TYR A 327 23.74 -11.51 -7.42
N TYR A 328 23.00 -12.61 -7.60
CA TYR A 328 21.62 -12.59 -8.07
C TYR A 328 20.74 -13.38 -7.12
N GLN A 329 19.61 -12.78 -6.72
CA GLN A 329 18.55 -13.52 -6.07
C GLN A 329 17.59 -14.06 -7.13
N ILE A 330 17.37 -15.37 -7.11
CA ILE A 330 16.40 -16.02 -7.98
C ILE A 330 15.10 -16.18 -7.20
N SER A 331 14.04 -15.55 -7.68
CA SER A 331 12.69 -15.66 -7.13
C SER A 331 11.73 -16.19 -8.18
N PHE A 332 10.78 -17.01 -7.76
CA PHE A 332 9.74 -17.52 -8.65
C PHE A 332 8.52 -16.60 -8.64
N GLY A 333 7.83 -16.53 -9.79
CA GLY A 333 6.63 -15.71 -9.95
C GLY A 333 5.40 -16.28 -9.23
N LEU A 334 4.23 -15.76 -9.56
CA LEU A 334 2.95 -16.14 -8.93
C LEU A 334 2.53 -17.60 -9.16
N GLY A 335 3.11 -18.29 -10.15
CA GLY A 335 2.78 -19.66 -10.49
C GLY A 335 3.43 -20.70 -9.58
N ASP A 336 2.73 -21.79 -9.30
CA ASP A 336 3.22 -22.91 -8.46
C ASP A 336 4.20 -23.84 -9.19
N ARG A 337 4.86 -23.41 -10.27
CA ARG A 337 5.78 -24.26 -11.05
C ARG A 337 6.90 -24.87 -10.19
N VAL A 338 7.22 -24.23 -9.06
CA VAL A 338 8.18 -24.71 -8.06
C VAL A 338 7.68 -25.93 -7.28
N GLU A 339 6.36 -26.13 -7.17
CA GLU A 339 5.78 -27.30 -6.49
C GLU A 339 5.76 -28.55 -7.39
N ASN A 340 6.05 -28.40 -8.69
CA ASN A 340 6.16 -29.54 -9.61
C ASN A 340 7.48 -30.30 -9.35
N ALA A 341 7.37 -31.59 -9.04
CA ALA A 341 8.50 -32.47 -8.73
C ALA A 341 9.57 -32.51 -9.83
N GLU A 342 9.19 -32.43 -11.11
CA GLU A 342 10.15 -32.40 -12.21
C GLU A 342 10.97 -31.11 -12.20
N ASN A 343 10.31 -29.98 -11.99
CA ASN A 343 10.97 -28.68 -11.90
C ASN A 343 11.83 -28.58 -10.65
N GLN A 344 11.39 -29.14 -9.52
CA GLN A 344 12.21 -29.24 -8.31
C GLN A 344 13.46 -30.08 -8.55
N SER A 345 13.35 -31.19 -9.28
CA SER A 345 14.49 -32.04 -9.61
C SER A 345 15.49 -31.30 -10.50
N LYS A 346 15.02 -30.63 -11.56
CA LYS A 346 15.87 -29.79 -12.43
C LYS A 346 16.53 -28.65 -11.66
N TRP A 347 15.77 -27.97 -10.81
CA TRP A 347 16.27 -26.88 -9.98
C TRP A 347 17.30 -27.36 -8.97
N TYR A 348 17.06 -28.50 -8.33
CA TYR A 348 18.00 -29.12 -7.42
C TYR A 348 19.29 -29.51 -8.13
N ALA A 349 19.21 -30.13 -9.32
CA ALA A 349 20.39 -30.50 -10.11
C ALA A 349 21.23 -29.26 -10.48
N PHE A 350 20.58 -28.23 -11.02
CA PHE A 350 21.23 -26.95 -11.36
C PHE A 350 21.89 -26.29 -10.14
N ALA A 351 21.15 -26.17 -9.04
CA ALA A 351 21.67 -25.54 -7.82
C ALA A 351 22.83 -26.35 -7.24
N LYS A 352 22.72 -27.68 -7.22
CA LYS A 352 23.77 -28.57 -6.75
C LYS A 352 25.05 -28.40 -7.56
N GLU A 353 24.96 -28.47 -8.89
CA GLU A 353 26.10 -28.28 -9.79
C GLU A 353 26.76 -26.91 -9.58
N ALA A 354 25.98 -25.84 -9.56
CA ALA A 354 26.50 -24.48 -9.36
C ALA A 354 27.16 -24.28 -7.99
N ILE A 355 26.68 -24.93 -6.93
CA ILE A 355 27.28 -24.88 -5.59
C ILE A 355 28.56 -25.72 -5.54
N GLU A 356 28.56 -26.92 -6.14
CA GLU A 356 29.72 -27.82 -6.18
C GLU A 356 30.87 -27.25 -7.03
N GLU A 357 30.57 -26.51 -8.10
CA GLU A 357 31.54 -25.78 -8.90
C GLU A 357 31.94 -24.41 -8.30
N GLU A 358 31.49 -24.09 -7.08
CA GLU A 358 31.73 -22.83 -6.36
C GLU A 358 31.22 -21.56 -7.08
N GLN A 359 30.46 -21.72 -8.16
CA GLN A 359 29.86 -20.64 -8.95
C GLN A 359 28.68 -19.96 -8.23
N ALA A 360 28.04 -20.66 -7.29
CA ALA A 360 26.90 -20.16 -6.53
C ALA A 360 27.08 -20.30 -5.01
N LEU A 361 26.24 -19.56 -4.27
CA LEU A 361 26.05 -19.70 -2.84
C LEU A 361 24.63 -20.20 -2.58
N TYR A 362 24.49 -21.14 -1.65
CA TYR A 362 23.18 -21.42 -1.06
C TYR A 362 23.01 -20.55 0.17
N VAL A 363 21.91 -19.80 0.22
CA VAL A 363 21.50 -19.04 1.40
C VAL A 363 19.98 -19.19 1.52
N LYS A 364 19.53 -19.79 2.62
CA LYS A 364 18.13 -19.81 3.02
C LYS A 364 17.99 -19.07 4.35
N ASP A 365 17.18 -18.02 4.32
CA ASP A 365 16.75 -17.25 5.47
C ASP A 365 15.26 -17.47 5.78
N ASN A 366 14.84 -17.04 6.97
CA ASN A 366 13.45 -17.10 7.42
C ASN A 366 12.75 -15.72 7.41
N LEU A 367 13.36 -14.68 6.84
CA LEU A 367 12.89 -13.29 6.96
C LEU A 367 11.48 -13.12 6.39
N PHE A 368 11.14 -13.88 5.36
CA PHE A 368 9.81 -13.85 4.75
C PHE A 368 8.69 -14.15 5.76
N HIS A 369 8.91 -15.05 6.73
CA HIS A 369 7.91 -15.37 7.76
C HIS A 369 7.61 -14.18 8.68
N PHE A 370 8.52 -13.21 8.77
CA PHE A 370 8.40 -12.01 9.60
C PHE A 370 7.90 -10.79 8.83
N ALA A 371 7.67 -10.91 7.51
CA ALA A 371 7.14 -9.86 6.65
C ALA A 371 5.62 -9.62 6.86
N ASN A 372 5.18 -9.59 8.12
CA ASN A 372 3.79 -9.37 8.53
C ASN A 372 3.69 -8.25 9.59
N PRO A 373 2.50 -7.66 9.80
CA PRO A 373 2.34 -6.54 10.74
C PRO A 373 2.69 -6.85 12.20
N GLN A 374 2.67 -8.13 12.60
CA GLN A 374 2.98 -8.56 13.95
C GLN A 374 4.48 -8.82 14.14
N GLY A 375 5.24 -8.97 13.05
CA GLY A 375 6.67 -9.30 13.09
C GLY A 375 6.93 -10.65 13.74
N LYS A 376 6.02 -11.62 13.55
CA LYS A 376 6.07 -12.95 14.17
C LYS A 376 5.85 -14.07 13.17
N ASN A 377 6.54 -15.20 13.33
CA ASN A 377 6.28 -16.40 12.52
C ASN A 377 4.96 -17.10 12.94
N GLU A 378 4.61 -18.20 12.28
CA GLU A 378 3.38 -18.96 12.55
C GLU A 378 3.30 -19.51 13.99
N GLN A 379 4.47 -19.74 14.60
CA GLN A 379 4.66 -20.20 15.98
C GLN A 379 4.62 -19.04 17.00
N GLY A 380 4.51 -17.79 16.55
CA GLY A 380 4.43 -16.60 17.40
C GLY A 380 5.79 -16.07 17.90
N GLU A 381 6.90 -16.61 17.38
CA GLU A 381 8.27 -16.22 17.68
C GLU A 381 8.64 -14.92 16.95
N THR A 382 9.65 -14.20 17.43
CA THR A 382 10.17 -12.99 16.78
C THR A 382 11.51 -13.28 16.11
N LEU A 383 11.98 -12.36 15.27
CA LEU A 383 13.30 -12.48 14.62
C LEU A 383 14.47 -12.45 15.64
N ASP A 384 14.22 -12.08 16.90
CA ASP A 384 15.23 -12.14 17.97
C ASP A 384 15.34 -13.55 18.57
N THR A 385 14.37 -14.44 18.31
CA THR A 385 14.38 -15.81 18.79
C THR A 385 15.30 -16.67 17.92
N TYR A 386 16.26 -17.37 18.54
CA TYR A 386 17.09 -18.35 17.85
C TYR A 386 16.37 -19.70 17.79
N SER A 387 15.68 -19.95 16.68
CA SER A 387 14.98 -21.21 16.38
C SER A 387 15.17 -21.57 14.89
N PRO A 388 14.90 -22.83 14.49
CA PRO A 388 15.01 -23.25 13.09
C PRO A 388 14.18 -22.39 12.13
N ASP A 389 13.03 -21.88 12.59
CA ASP A 389 12.06 -21.09 11.81
C ASP A 389 12.13 -19.58 12.11
N ALA A 390 13.17 -19.14 12.84
CA ALA A 390 13.40 -17.74 13.20
C ALA A 390 14.84 -17.30 12.86
N ASN A 391 15.62 -16.84 13.83
CA ASN A 391 16.96 -16.28 13.61
C ASN A 391 18.02 -17.35 13.30
N THR A 392 17.87 -18.01 12.15
CA THR A 392 18.77 -19.04 11.64
C THR A 392 18.98 -18.83 10.15
N LEU A 393 20.23 -18.97 9.70
CA LEU A 393 20.62 -18.94 8.30
C LEU A 393 21.18 -20.31 7.91
N TYR A 394 20.67 -20.89 6.84
CA TYR A 394 21.21 -22.12 6.27
C TYR A 394 22.06 -21.76 5.05
N VAL A 395 23.34 -22.12 5.07
CA VAL A 395 24.30 -21.70 4.05
C VAL A 395 25.13 -22.86 3.51
N SER A 396 25.59 -22.74 2.27
CA SER A 396 26.62 -23.64 1.72
C SER A 396 28.00 -23.37 2.37
N PRO A 397 28.92 -24.34 2.42
CA PRO A 397 30.28 -24.12 2.94
C PRO A 397 31.02 -22.94 2.26
N SER A 398 30.83 -22.78 0.95
CA SER A 398 31.39 -21.68 0.15
C SER A 398 31.00 -20.28 0.65
N TYR A 399 29.88 -20.14 1.37
CA TYR A 399 29.45 -18.88 1.97
C TYR A 399 30.46 -18.36 3.00
N LEU A 400 31.07 -19.26 3.79
CA LEU A 400 32.00 -18.87 4.84
C LEU A 400 33.25 -18.19 4.28
N ASP A 401 33.77 -18.69 3.15
CA ASP A 401 34.94 -18.10 2.52
C ASP A 401 34.58 -16.79 1.79
N LYS A 402 33.44 -16.74 1.09
CA LYS A 402 33.00 -15.53 0.37
C LYS A 402 32.64 -14.37 1.31
N GLU A 403 31.96 -14.64 2.42
CA GLU A 403 31.61 -13.63 3.45
C GLU A 403 32.67 -13.53 4.57
N LYS A 404 33.83 -14.18 4.41
CA LYS A 404 34.99 -14.10 5.31
C LYS A 404 34.66 -14.44 6.77
N VAL A 405 33.79 -15.42 6.98
CA VAL A 405 33.46 -15.95 8.30
C VAL A 405 34.64 -16.78 8.81
N VAL A 406 35.18 -16.39 9.96
CA VAL A 406 36.32 -17.07 10.57
C VAL A 406 35.85 -18.34 11.27
N VAL A 407 36.34 -19.48 10.81
CA VAL A 407 36.17 -20.80 11.43
C VAL A 407 37.52 -21.49 11.51
N ASP A 408 37.72 -22.33 12.53
CA ASP A 408 38.97 -23.06 12.71
C ASP A 408 39.18 -24.13 11.62
N ALA A 409 40.43 -24.57 11.46
CA ALA A 409 40.82 -25.50 10.41
C ALA A 409 40.13 -26.88 10.53
N GLU A 410 39.85 -27.34 11.75
CA GLU A 410 39.17 -28.62 11.98
C GLU A 410 37.70 -28.53 11.52
N THR A 411 37.02 -27.44 11.84
CA THR A 411 35.66 -27.17 11.39
C THR A 411 35.57 -27.04 9.87
N LYS A 412 36.52 -26.35 9.22
CA LYS A 412 36.59 -26.30 7.75
C LYS A 412 36.72 -27.68 7.12
N GLN A 413 37.57 -28.53 7.69
CA GLN A 413 37.75 -29.90 7.18
C GLN A 413 36.48 -30.75 7.32
N LYS A 414 35.73 -30.59 8.43
CA LYS A 414 34.44 -31.28 8.62
C LYS A 414 33.39 -30.81 7.61
N LEU A 415 33.32 -29.51 7.34
CA LEU A 415 32.38 -28.93 6.37
C LEU A 415 32.59 -29.46 4.95
N ALA A 416 33.83 -29.76 4.55
CA ALA A 416 34.16 -30.29 3.23
C ALA A 416 33.70 -31.75 3.01
N HIS A 417 33.30 -32.46 4.07
CA HIS A 417 32.97 -33.89 4.03
C HIS A 417 31.60 -34.25 4.62
N LEU A 418 30.68 -33.29 4.70
CA LEU A 418 29.33 -33.54 5.21
C LEU A 418 28.54 -34.51 4.32
N GLN A 419 27.92 -35.53 4.93
CA GLN A 419 27.00 -36.42 4.25
C GLN A 419 25.57 -35.85 4.21
N LYS A 420 24.71 -36.44 3.37
CA LYS A 420 23.30 -36.05 3.30
C LYS A 420 22.63 -36.16 4.68
N GLY A 421 22.10 -35.05 5.17
CA GLY A 421 21.45 -34.95 6.48
C GLY A 421 22.39 -34.54 7.62
N GLU A 422 23.69 -34.41 7.36
CA GLU A 422 24.64 -33.82 8.29
C GLU A 422 24.73 -32.31 8.09
N PHE A 423 24.90 -31.59 9.19
CA PHE A 423 25.12 -30.14 9.19
C PHE A 423 26.05 -29.75 10.34
N VAL A 424 26.75 -28.64 10.16
CA VAL A 424 27.50 -27.99 11.24
C VAL A 424 26.68 -26.81 11.75
N LEU A 425 26.49 -26.76 13.06
CA LEU A 425 25.87 -25.62 13.72
C LEU A 425 26.96 -24.64 14.15
N LEU A 426 27.05 -23.49 13.46
CA LEU A 426 27.89 -22.37 13.85
C LEU A 426 27.08 -21.45 14.77
N LEU A 427 27.56 -21.25 15.99
CA LEU A 427 26.93 -20.38 16.98
C LEU A 427 27.84 -19.18 17.29
N PRO A 428 27.29 -17.96 17.34
CA PRO A 428 28.03 -16.83 17.91
C PRO A 428 28.26 -17.06 19.41
N GLU A 429 29.39 -16.55 19.93
CA GLU A 429 29.87 -16.81 21.30
C GLU A 429 28.85 -16.43 22.39
N ASN A 430 28.01 -15.42 22.15
CA ASN A 430 26.95 -15.02 23.08
C ASN A 430 25.87 -16.10 23.29
N LEU A 431 25.75 -17.08 22.39
CA LEU A 431 24.80 -18.19 22.48
C LEU A 431 25.41 -19.49 23.01
N ARG A 432 26.69 -19.49 23.40
CA ARG A 432 27.39 -20.68 23.87
C ARG A 432 26.71 -21.34 25.08
N SER A 433 26.06 -20.55 25.94
CA SER A 433 25.30 -21.08 27.09
C SER A 433 24.03 -21.83 26.70
N GLN A 434 23.49 -21.61 25.50
CA GLN A 434 22.25 -22.21 24.99
C GLN A 434 22.51 -23.35 23.99
N GLU A 435 23.77 -23.72 23.78
CA GLU A 435 24.18 -24.70 22.77
C GLU A 435 23.40 -26.03 22.84
N ALA A 436 23.22 -26.58 24.04
CA ALA A 436 22.54 -27.86 24.23
C ALA A 436 21.06 -27.80 23.85
N GLU A 437 20.39 -26.68 24.13
CA GLU A 437 18.99 -26.45 23.80
C GLU A 437 18.81 -26.22 22.29
N LEU A 438 19.66 -25.37 21.71
CA LEU A 438 19.65 -25.10 20.26
C LEU A 438 19.92 -26.36 19.45
N LYS A 439 20.92 -27.17 19.84
CA LYS A 439 21.19 -28.48 19.21
C LYS A 439 20.00 -29.42 19.25
N LYS A 440 19.21 -29.41 20.34
CA LYS A 440 18.02 -30.26 20.46
C LYS A 440 16.88 -29.77 19.56
N SER A 441 16.72 -28.46 19.41
CA SER A 441 15.69 -27.87 18.55
C SER A 441 15.98 -28.13 17.07
N LEU A 442 17.23 -27.92 16.62
CA LEU A 442 17.64 -28.03 15.22
C LEU A 442 17.74 -29.48 14.72
N LYS A 443 17.92 -30.47 15.60
CA LYS A 443 17.89 -31.89 15.23
C LYS A 443 16.48 -32.41 14.86
N LYS A 444 15.43 -31.65 15.19
CA LYS A 444 14.03 -32.03 14.91
C LYS A 444 13.46 -31.37 13.65
N ALA A 445 14.15 -30.34 13.14
CA ALA A 445 13.87 -29.69 11.87
C ALA A 445 14.55 -30.48 10.74
#